data_AF-A0A1F9AZY1-F1
#
_entry.id   AF-A0A1F9AZY1-F1
#
_cell.length_a   1.000
_cell.length_b   1.000
_cell.length_c   1.000
_cell.angle_alpha   90.00
_cell.angle_beta   90.00
_cell.angle_gamma   90.00
#
_symmetry.space_group_name_H-M   'P 1'
#
loop_
_entity.id
_entity.type
_entity.pdbx_description
1 polymer ?
#
loop_
_entity_poly.entity_id
_entity_poly.type
_entity_poly.pdbx_seq_one_letter_code
_entity_poly.pdbx_strand_id
1 'polypeptide(L)'
;SEVKPDDLAVLIYTSGTTGPPKGAMLTHRNLLFMGESMVAANPIYDSDKTLSFLPLCHIFEQLFTVMVNIRCGTIVNFIENTDTVMDNMKEISPTITYGVPRIWEKYASGIMIRMSDATWFKRMFFKASLGIGMKYAGLKLNFKPIPLYLKLAYLAACLAVFRKLKERLGFDRVRVAYSGAAPISPDVLKFFNAIGLPLIEGYGQTEGTGVTTVSRKGRLKIGKVGQPLPGVEVKIAPDGEILVKGPGVFKGYFKNPEATTETLKDGWLHSGDVGELDEDGFLKITDRKKDLIITAGGKNIAPQNIENQLKFSPYVNDAIVIGDRRKYLVALIAIDEENVIKYAQDHKIQFGTYGSLTQAPEVKQLIQKEVNQVNKALANVEQIKKFTIIPKKLYEEDGEVTPTMKVKRKFINETYKDIIEKMYRSGAE
;
A
#
# COMPACT_ATOMS: atom_id res chain seq x y z
N SER A 1 -31.94 -13.98 24.61
CA SER A 1 -30.78 -13.59 25.43
C SER A 1 -30.42 -12.15 25.06
N GLU A 2 -30.00 -11.35 26.03
CA GLU A 2 -29.52 -9.98 25.79
C GLU A 2 -28.09 -10.02 25.21
N VAL A 3 -27.81 -9.20 24.20
CA VAL A 3 -26.49 -9.11 23.53
C VAL A 3 -25.52 -8.33 24.43
N LYS A 4 -24.32 -8.88 24.66
CA LYS A 4 -23.26 -8.29 25.49
C LYS A 4 -22.09 -7.77 24.64
N PRO A 5 -21.28 -6.81 25.14
CA PRO A 5 -20.14 -6.27 24.40
C PRO A 5 -19.10 -7.32 23.96
N ASP A 6 -18.89 -8.36 24.76
CA ASP A 6 -17.88 -9.40 24.50
C ASP A 6 -18.45 -10.63 23.74
N ASP A 7 -19.71 -10.54 23.30
CA ASP A 7 -20.32 -11.51 22.39
C ASP A 7 -19.70 -11.36 20.99
N LEU A 8 -19.60 -12.48 20.28
CA LEU A 8 -19.08 -12.54 18.92
C LEU A 8 -20.01 -11.78 17.97
N ALA A 9 -19.47 -10.79 17.26
CA ALA A 9 -20.21 -9.98 16.31
C ALA A 9 -19.94 -10.41 14.87
N VAL A 10 -18.68 -10.68 14.51
CA VAL A 10 -18.29 -11.05 13.14
C VAL A 10 -17.12 -12.03 13.12
N LEU A 11 -17.14 -12.92 12.13
CA LEU A 11 -16.00 -13.75 11.74
C LEU A 11 -15.41 -13.20 10.45
N ILE A 12 -14.12 -12.84 10.48
CA ILE A 12 -13.39 -12.45 9.27
C ILE A 12 -12.35 -13.50 8.96
N TYR A 13 -12.50 -14.14 7.80
CA TYR A 13 -11.53 -15.14 7.35
C TYR A 13 -10.30 -14.46 6.75
N THR A 14 -9.13 -14.79 7.29
CA THR A 14 -7.84 -14.33 6.78
C THR A 14 -7.13 -15.47 6.07
N SER A 15 -6.70 -15.24 4.83
CA SER A 15 -5.77 -16.10 4.14
C SER A 15 -4.34 -15.68 4.51
N GLY A 16 -3.73 -16.39 5.46
CA GLY A 16 -2.28 -16.32 5.63
C GLY A 16 -1.57 -16.83 4.37
N THR A 17 -0.29 -16.48 4.18
CA THR A 17 0.49 -16.86 2.99
C THR A 17 0.81 -18.36 2.89
N THR A 18 0.52 -19.15 3.95
CA THR A 18 1.04 -20.52 4.08
C THR A 18 0.03 -21.58 4.56
N GLY A 19 -1.27 -21.29 4.72
CA GLY A 19 -2.22 -22.27 5.29
C GLY A 19 -3.70 -21.98 5.00
N PRO A 20 -4.62 -22.87 5.44
CA PRO A 20 -6.06 -22.69 5.25
C PRO A 20 -6.56 -21.41 5.93
N PRO A 21 -7.60 -20.75 5.40
CA PRO A 21 -8.12 -19.52 5.97
C PRO A 21 -8.53 -19.68 7.45
N LYS A 22 -8.13 -18.72 8.30
CA LYS A 22 -8.47 -18.72 9.72
C LYS A 22 -9.54 -17.66 9.99
N GLY A 23 -10.62 -18.02 10.67
CA GLY A 23 -11.69 -17.08 11.02
C GLY A 23 -11.36 -16.29 12.28
N ALA A 24 -10.96 -15.03 12.17
CA ALA A 24 -10.75 -14.14 13.31
C ALA A 24 -12.10 -13.81 13.97
N MET A 25 -12.20 -14.06 15.27
CA MET A 25 -13.39 -13.80 16.09
C MET A 25 -13.37 -12.38 16.64
N LEU A 26 -14.21 -11.49 16.09
CA LEU A 26 -14.32 -10.10 16.52
C LEU A 26 -15.63 -9.87 17.27
N THR A 27 -15.53 -9.27 18.45
CA THR A 27 -16.64 -8.95 19.35
C THR A 27 -17.24 -7.58 19.05
N HIS A 28 -18.43 -7.29 19.59
CA HIS A 28 -19.02 -5.95 19.50
C HIS A 28 -18.09 -4.88 20.09
N ARG A 29 -17.43 -5.17 21.23
CA ARG A 29 -16.44 -4.28 21.85
C ARG A 29 -15.30 -3.96 20.89
N ASN A 30 -14.78 -4.95 20.17
CA ASN A 30 -13.69 -4.75 19.22
C ASN A 30 -14.09 -3.74 18.12
N LEU A 31 -15.26 -3.93 17.52
CA LEU A 31 -15.75 -3.10 16.42
C LEU A 31 -16.04 -1.65 16.86
N LEU A 32 -16.72 -1.48 17.99
CA LEU A 32 -17.07 -0.15 18.53
C LEU A 32 -15.82 0.62 18.95
N PHE A 33 -14.88 -0.04 19.63
CA PHE A 33 -13.60 0.54 20.01
C PHE A 33 -12.83 1.06 18.79
N MET A 34 -12.81 0.29 17.69
CA MET A 34 -12.07 0.67 16.49
C MET A 34 -12.68 1.92 15.84
N GLY A 35 -14.01 1.99 15.73
CA GLY A 35 -14.70 3.17 15.22
C GLY A 35 -14.40 4.42 16.06
N GLU A 36 -14.50 4.32 17.39
CA GLU A 36 -14.20 5.43 18.31
C GLU A 36 -12.74 5.88 18.23
N SER A 37 -11.80 4.94 18.27
CA SER A 37 -10.36 5.23 18.27
C SER A 37 -9.90 5.86 16.96
N MET A 38 -10.48 5.43 15.84
CA MET A 38 -10.19 6.01 14.53
C MET A 38 -10.62 7.47 14.45
N VAL A 39 -11.83 7.79 14.93
CA VAL A 39 -12.38 9.15 14.98
C VAL A 39 -11.57 10.04 15.94
N ALA A 40 -11.10 9.47 17.06
CA ALA A 40 -10.25 10.18 18.00
C ALA A 40 -8.86 10.50 17.41
N ALA A 41 -8.31 9.62 16.56
CA ALA A 41 -7.02 9.84 15.90
C ALA A 41 -7.09 10.88 14.77
N ASN A 42 -8.15 10.81 13.96
CA ASN A 42 -8.44 11.74 12.88
C ASN A 42 -9.95 12.04 12.89
N PRO A 43 -10.38 13.27 13.22
CA PRO A 43 -11.81 13.59 13.30
C PRO A 43 -12.58 13.30 12.01
N ILE A 44 -13.73 12.62 12.18
CA ILE A 44 -14.70 12.27 11.13
C ILE A 44 -16.08 12.74 11.59
N TYR A 45 -16.85 13.30 10.67
CA TYR A 45 -18.14 13.95 10.96
C TYR A 45 -19.29 13.24 10.24
N ASP A 46 -20.53 13.45 10.68
CA ASP A 46 -21.75 12.96 10.02
C ASP A 46 -21.89 13.44 8.56
N SER A 47 -21.40 14.65 8.27
CA SER A 47 -21.33 15.22 6.92
C SER A 47 -20.24 14.60 6.03
N ASP A 48 -19.42 13.68 6.55
CA ASP A 48 -18.42 12.99 5.75
C ASP A 48 -19.05 12.01 4.77
N LYS A 49 -18.55 12.04 3.53
CA LYS A 49 -18.85 11.07 2.48
C LYS A 49 -17.63 10.20 2.23
N THR A 50 -17.85 8.90 2.13
CA THR A 50 -16.85 7.92 1.69
C THR A 50 -17.36 7.10 0.51
N LEU A 51 -16.43 6.54 -0.25
CA LEU A 51 -16.72 5.60 -1.34
C LEU A 51 -16.34 4.19 -0.89
N SER A 52 -17.30 3.28 -0.90
CA SER A 52 -17.14 1.85 -0.63
C SER A 52 -16.77 1.16 -1.93
N PHE A 53 -15.56 0.59 -2.00
CA PHE A 53 -15.09 -0.12 -3.17
C PHE A 53 -14.17 -1.31 -2.90
N LEU A 54 -13.72 -1.50 -1.65
CA LEU A 54 -13.06 -2.75 -1.28
C LEU A 54 -14.13 -3.78 -0.89
N PRO A 55 -13.85 -5.09 -0.99
CA PRO A 55 -14.81 -6.11 -0.58
C PRO A 55 -15.21 -6.00 0.89
N LEU A 56 -16.51 -6.07 1.18
CA LEU A 56 -17.05 -6.02 2.56
C LEU A 56 -16.58 -7.17 3.45
N CYS A 57 -16.05 -8.25 2.89
CA CYS A 57 -15.42 -9.33 3.67
C CYS A 57 -14.08 -8.91 4.32
N HIS A 58 -13.52 -7.76 3.94
CA HIS A 58 -12.24 -7.27 4.44
C HIS A 58 -12.41 -6.25 5.56
N ILE A 59 -11.66 -6.40 6.66
CA ILE A 59 -11.75 -5.53 7.84
C ILE A 59 -11.50 -4.05 7.53
N PHE A 60 -10.61 -3.76 6.57
CA PHE A 60 -10.30 -2.38 6.17
C PHE A 60 -11.50 -1.67 5.52
N GLU A 61 -12.34 -2.40 4.80
CA GLU A 61 -13.59 -1.85 4.25
C GLU A 61 -14.57 -1.57 5.39
N GLN A 62 -14.81 -2.58 6.23
CA GLN A 62 -15.75 -2.49 7.36
C GLN A 62 -15.37 -1.39 8.35
N LEU A 63 -14.08 -1.06 8.49
CA LEU A 63 -13.63 0.06 9.32
C LEU A 63 -14.37 1.34 8.99
N PHE A 64 -14.45 1.70 7.70
CA PHE A 64 -15.08 2.96 7.29
C PHE A 64 -16.57 2.81 7.02
N THR A 65 -17.00 1.71 6.38
CA THR A 65 -18.40 1.52 5.98
C THR A 65 -19.30 1.08 7.11
N VAL A 66 -18.74 0.46 8.16
CA VAL A 66 -19.50 -0.07 9.29
C VAL A 66 -19.08 0.60 10.59
N MET A 67 -17.82 0.51 11.02
CA MET A 67 -17.41 0.92 12.37
C MET A 67 -17.46 2.44 12.56
N VAL A 68 -16.82 3.18 11.66
CA VAL A 68 -16.87 4.65 11.64
C VAL A 68 -18.28 5.15 11.33
N ASN A 69 -19.00 4.48 10.42
CA ASN A 69 -20.38 4.83 10.10
C ASN A 69 -21.32 4.69 11.32
N ILE A 70 -21.25 3.59 12.08
CA ILE A 70 -22.01 3.41 13.32
C ILE A 70 -21.65 4.50 14.34
N ARG A 71 -20.38 4.92 14.40
CA ARG A 71 -19.91 5.93 15.35
C ARG A 71 -20.34 7.36 14.99
N CYS A 72 -20.33 7.71 13.70
CA CYS A 72 -20.44 9.11 13.24
C CYS A 72 -21.62 9.39 12.31
N GLY A 73 -22.29 8.37 11.74
CA GLY A 73 -23.38 8.56 10.78
C GLY A 73 -22.94 9.04 9.40
N THR A 74 -21.72 8.69 8.95
CA THR A 74 -21.17 9.12 7.64
C THR A 74 -21.99 8.61 6.46
N ILE A 75 -21.96 9.29 5.32
CA ILE A 75 -22.61 8.82 4.09
C ILE A 75 -21.68 7.83 3.36
N VAL A 76 -22.11 6.58 3.23
CA VAL A 76 -21.39 5.53 2.49
C VAL A 76 -21.98 5.40 1.08
N ASN A 77 -21.15 5.64 0.05
CA ASN A 77 -21.56 5.53 -1.35
C ASN A 77 -20.94 4.28 -1.94
N PHE A 78 -21.75 3.34 -2.41
CA PHE A 78 -21.26 2.11 -3.04
C PHE A 78 -20.98 2.34 -4.53
N ILE A 79 -19.86 1.81 -5.01
CA ILE A 79 -19.56 1.75 -6.44
C ILE A 79 -20.52 0.80 -7.16
N GLU A 80 -20.71 1.04 -8.46
CA GLU A 80 -21.48 0.13 -9.31
C GLU A 80 -20.70 -1.16 -9.61
N ASN A 81 -19.40 -1.03 -9.90
CA ASN A 81 -18.47 -2.13 -10.09
C ASN A 81 -17.02 -1.65 -9.90
N THR A 82 -16.05 -2.57 -9.88
CA THR A 82 -14.64 -2.25 -9.63
C THR A 82 -13.97 -1.42 -10.73
N ASP A 83 -14.51 -1.45 -11.94
CA ASP A 83 -13.97 -0.69 -13.08
C ASP A 83 -14.44 0.78 -13.05
N THR A 84 -15.57 1.07 -12.42
CA THR A 84 -16.14 2.42 -12.31
C THR A 84 -15.61 3.23 -11.13
N VAL A 85 -14.71 2.67 -10.29
CA VAL A 85 -14.16 3.33 -9.09
C VAL A 85 -13.69 4.77 -9.35
N MET A 86 -12.95 4.99 -10.45
CA MET A 86 -12.41 6.32 -10.77
C MET A 86 -13.48 7.31 -11.21
N ASP A 87 -14.56 6.85 -11.83
CA ASP A 87 -15.65 7.70 -12.29
C ASP A 87 -16.60 8.01 -11.13
N ASN A 88 -16.93 7.02 -10.30
CA ASN A 88 -17.67 7.24 -9.07
C ASN A 88 -16.90 8.15 -8.10
N MET A 89 -15.57 8.05 -8.02
CA MET A 89 -14.76 8.99 -7.22
C MET A 89 -14.98 10.44 -7.66
N LYS A 90 -15.03 10.72 -8.97
CA LYS A 90 -15.26 12.06 -9.51
C LYS A 90 -16.67 12.56 -9.24
N GLU A 91 -17.67 11.71 -9.46
CA GLU A 91 -19.08 12.05 -9.27
C GLU A 91 -19.39 12.31 -7.79
N ILE A 92 -18.97 11.39 -6.92
CA ILE A 92 -19.24 11.46 -5.49
C ILE A 92 -18.35 12.50 -4.81
N SER A 93 -17.11 12.72 -5.29
CA SER A 93 -16.09 13.59 -4.69
C SER A 93 -16.10 13.50 -3.16
N PRO A 94 -15.67 12.36 -2.59
CA PRO A 94 -15.79 12.10 -1.16
C PRO A 94 -14.94 13.06 -0.33
N THR A 95 -15.29 13.23 0.94
CA THR A 95 -14.53 14.06 1.88
C THR A 95 -13.49 13.25 2.66
N ILE A 96 -13.70 11.93 2.76
CA ILE A 96 -12.72 10.96 3.24
C ILE A 96 -12.67 9.83 2.22
N THR A 97 -11.47 9.38 1.91
CA THR A 97 -11.27 8.22 1.04
C THR A 97 -10.15 7.35 1.59
N TYR A 98 -10.15 6.08 1.24
CA TYR A 98 -9.15 5.12 1.65
C TYR A 98 -8.92 4.16 0.50
N GLY A 99 -7.77 3.50 0.49
CA GLY A 99 -7.46 2.53 -0.55
C GLY A 99 -6.14 1.80 -0.27
N VAL A 100 -5.95 0.70 -0.98
CA VAL A 100 -4.66 0.00 -0.99
C VAL A 100 -3.64 0.75 -1.87
N PRO A 101 -2.32 0.55 -1.67
CA PRO A 101 -1.27 1.24 -2.44
C PRO A 101 -1.50 1.22 -3.95
N ARG A 102 -1.97 0.09 -4.50
CA ARG A 102 -2.22 -0.09 -5.93
C ARG A 102 -3.21 0.93 -6.51
N ILE A 103 -4.21 1.34 -5.74
CA ILE A 103 -5.18 2.37 -6.17
C ILE A 103 -4.48 3.71 -6.33
N TRP A 104 -3.66 4.09 -5.34
CA TRP A 104 -2.88 5.33 -5.36
C TRP A 104 -1.85 5.32 -6.50
N GLU A 105 -1.16 4.20 -6.71
CA GLU A 105 -0.23 4.00 -7.83
C GLU A 105 -0.96 4.15 -9.17
N LYS A 106 -2.13 3.52 -9.36
CA LYS A 106 -2.94 3.64 -10.57
C LYS A 106 -3.35 5.09 -10.85
N TYR A 107 -3.75 5.84 -9.81
CA TYR A 107 -4.02 7.28 -9.94
C TYR A 107 -2.77 8.07 -10.35
N ALA A 108 -1.63 7.84 -9.69
CA ALA A 108 -0.38 8.53 -9.99
C ALA A 108 0.08 8.27 -11.44
N SER A 109 0.09 7.02 -11.87
CA SER A 109 0.41 6.60 -13.24
C SER A 109 -0.54 7.24 -14.26
N GLY A 110 -1.85 7.19 -14.02
CA GLY A 110 -2.85 7.80 -14.89
C GLY A 110 -2.68 9.32 -15.04
N ILE A 111 -2.29 10.03 -13.96
CA ILE A 111 -1.97 11.46 -14.03
C ILE A 111 -0.73 11.71 -14.90
N MET A 112 0.33 10.94 -14.68
CA MET A 112 1.59 11.11 -15.42
C MET A 112 1.43 10.86 -16.91
N ILE A 113 0.68 9.81 -17.28
CA ILE A 113 0.39 9.44 -18.67
C ILE A 113 -0.48 10.50 -19.35
N ARG A 114 -1.55 10.96 -18.71
CA ARG A 114 -2.38 12.04 -19.29
C ARG A 114 -1.60 13.35 -19.44
N MET A 115 -0.60 13.57 -18.59
CA MET A 115 0.25 14.74 -18.69
C MET A 115 1.36 14.61 -19.74
N SER A 116 1.85 13.40 -20.05
CA SER A 116 2.78 13.18 -21.16
C SER A 116 2.14 13.50 -22.51
N ASP A 117 0.84 13.21 -22.64
CA ASP A 117 0.04 13.45 -23.84
C ASP A 117 -0.47 14.89 -23.93
N ALA A 118 -0.31 15.67 -22.85
CA ALA A 118 -0.76 17.04 -22.82
C ALA A 118 0.11 17.96 -23.71
N THR A 119 -0.49 19.08 -24.13
CA THR A 119 0.23 20.13 -24.87
C THR A 119 1.47 20.58 -24.10
N TRP A 120 2.51 20.97 -24.83
CA TRP A 120 3.81 21.30 -24.24
C TRP A 120 3.68 22.34 -23.10
N PHE A 121 2.82 23.35 -23.27
CA PHE A 121 2.50 24.33 -22.23
C PHE A 121 1.95 23.67 -20.96
N LYS A 122 0.90 22.83 -21.07
CA LYS A 122 0.30 22.15 -19.90
C LYS A 122 1.31 21.28 -19.16
N ARG A 123 2.14 20.54 -19.91
CA ARG A 123 3.20 19.70 -19.36
C ARG A 123 4.28 20.52 -18.64
N MET A 124 4.69 21.66 -19.22
CA MET A 124 5.65 22.56 -18.58
C MET A 124 5.10 23.14 -17.27
N PHE A 125 3.86 23.65 -17.28
CA PHE A 125 3.20 24.19 -16.09
C PHE A 125 3.00 23.13 -15.01
N PHE A 126 2.59 21.91 -15.38
CA PHE A 126 2.47 20.82 -14.43
C PHE A 126 3.82 20.44 -13.83
N LYS A 127 4.87 20.28 -14.64
CA LYS A 127 6.21 19.93 -14.15
C LYS A 127 6.75 21.00 -13.20
N ALA A 128 6.58 22.28 -13.53
CA ALA A 128 6.97 23.40 -12.67
C ALA A 128 6.18 23.41 -11.35
N SER A 129 4.85 23.27 -11.43
CA SER A 129 3.96 23.22 -10.27
C SER A 129 4.27 22.03 -9.36
N LEU A 130 4.47 20.84 -9.94
CA LEU A 130 4.84 19.64 -9.22
C LEU A 130 6.20 19.80 -8.53
N GLY A 131 7.19 20.41 -9.19
CA GLY A 131 8.47 20.72 -8.56
C GLY A 131 8.34 21.63 -7.33
N ILE A 132 7.46 22.64 -7.39
CA ILE A 132 7.12 23.49 -6.24
C ILE A 132 6.43 22.66 -5.15
N GLY A 133 5.43 21.87 -5.52
CA GLY A 133 4.68 20.99 -4.61
C GLY A 133 5.57 20.00 -3.88
N MET A 134 6.53 19.37 -4.57
CA MET A 134 7.47 18.42 -3.99
C MET A 134 8.40 19.09 -2.96
N LYS A 135 8.91 20.30 -3.26
CA LYS A 135 9.70 21.08 -2.29
C LYS A 135 8.86 21.48 -1.07
N TYR A 136 7.64 21.96 -1.30
CA TYR A 136 6.72 22.35 -0.24
C TYR A 136 6.35 21.16 0.66
N ALA A 137 5.93 20.04 0.07
CA ALA A 137 5.60 18.82 0.80
C ALA A 137 6.83 18.26 1.54
N GLY A 138 8.01 18.28 0.92
CA GLY A 138 9.25 17.86 1.57
C GLY A 138 9.56 18.62 2.86
N LEU A 139 9.38 19.94 2.89
CA LEU A 139 9.55 20.71 4.14
C LEU A 139 8.43 20.41 5.15
N LYS A 140 7.18 20.39 4.68
CA LYS A 140 6.00 20.13 5.54
C LYS A 140 6.08 18.78 6.23
N LEU A 141 6.42 17.72 5.50
CA LEU A 141 6.50 16.34 5.99
C LEU A 141 7.70 16.08 6.92
N ASN A 142 8.72 16.94 6.86
CA ASN A 142 9.85 16.90 7.79
C ASN A 142 9.71 17.91 8.93
N PHE A 143 8.52 18.48 9.14
CA PHE A 143 8.24 19.49 10.17
C PHE A 143 9.16 20.70 10.11
N LYS A 144 9.67 21.05 8.92
CA LYS A 144 10.56 22.19 8.72
C LYS A 144 9.75 23.46 8.40
N PRO A 145 10.23 24.65 8.83
CA PRO A 145 9.58 25.91 8.49
C PRO A 145 9.57 26.09 6.97
N ILE A 146 8.42 26.53 6.44
CA ILE A 146 8.23 26.77 5.00
C ILE A 146 8.43 28.26 4.72
N PRO A 147 9.42 28.66 3.91
CA PRO A 147 9.65 30.05 3.55
C PRO A 147 8.46 30.70 2.86
N LEU A 148 8.26 32.01 3.06
CA LEU A 148 7.11 32.75 2.50
C LEU A 148 7.04 32.67 0.97
N TYR A 149 8.18 32.80 0.27
CA TYR A 149 8.24 32.70 -1.18
C TYR A 149 7.71 31.35 -1.69
N LEU A 150 8.02 30.27 -0.96
CA LEU A 150 7.58 28.92 -1.32
C LEU A 150 6.10 28.71 -1.01
N LYS A 151 5.57 29.31 0.07
CA LYS A 151 4.12 29.33 0.35
C LYS A 151 3.35 30.04 -0.77
N LEU A 152 3.83 31.20 -1.23
CA LEU A 152 3.20 31.95 -2.32
C LEU A 152 3.30 31.21 -3.66
N ALA A 153 4.46 30.63 -3.98
CA ALA A 153 4.63 29.81 -5.18
C ALA A 153 3.71 28.57 -5.14
N TYR A 154 3.58 27.92 -3.97
CA TYR A 154 2.68 26.79 -3.79
C TYR A 154 1.21 27.21 -3.94
N LEU A 155 0.81 28.36 -3.40
CA LEU A 155 -0.53 28.89 -3.59
C LEU A 155 -0.85 29.14 -5.09
N ALA A 156 0.11 29.69 -5.84
CA ALA A 156 -0.04 29.86 -7.28
C ALA A 156 -0.18 28.51 -8.01
N ALA A 157 0.65 27.51 -7.66
CA ALA A 157 0.54 26.15 -8.19
C ALA A 157 -0.81 25.49 -7.86
N CYS A 158 -1.33 25.73 -6.65
CA CYS A 158 -2.65 25.27 -6.24
C CYS A 158 -3.76 25.87 -7.10
N LEU A 159 -3.76 27.18 -7.30
CA LEU A 159 -4.81 27.88 -8.06
C LEU A 159 -4.76 27.55 -9.56
N ALA A 160 -3.56 27.42 -10.13
CA ALA A 160 -3.35 27.20 -11.55
C ALA A 160 -3.51 25.74 -11.97
N VAL A 161 -2.99 24.79 -11.18
CA VAL A 161 -2.86 23.38 -11.59
C VAL A 161 -3.55 22.44 -10.61
N PHE A 162 -3.16 22.43 -9.33
CA PHE A 162 -3.56 21.35 -8.43
C PHE A 162 -5.06 21.34 -8.12
N ARG A 163 -5.70 22.50 -8.00
CA ARG A 163 -7.16 22.56 -7.79
C ARG A 163 -7.92 21.86 -8.92
N LYS A 164 -7.65 22.23 -10.18
CA LYS A 164 -8.28 21.60 -11.36
C LYS A 164 -7.94 20.13 -11.51
N LEU A 165 -6.71 19.75 -11.13
CA LEU A 165 -6.31 18.34 -11.12
C LEU A 165 -7.13 17.55 -10.11
N LYS A 166 -7.25 18.04 -8.87
CA LYS A 166 -8.03 17.39 -7.82
C LYS A 166 -9.51 17.29 -8.17
N GLU A 167 -10.12 18.36 -8.71
CA GLU A 167 -11.51 18.33 -9.19
C GLU A 167 -11.74 17.22 -10.22
N ARG A 168 -10.83 17.07 -11.21
CA ARG A 168 -10.91 16.01 -12.23
C ARG A 168 -10.71 14.60 -11.70
N LEU A 169 -10.19 14.45 -10.48
CA LEU A 169 -9.95 13.17 -9.82
C LEU A 169 -10.98 12.89 -8.72
N GLY A 170 -11.87 13.84 -8.40
CA GLY A 170 -12.78 13.74 -7.25
C GLY A 170 -12.11 13.96 -5.89
N PHE A 171 -10.95 14.62 -5.87
CA PHE A 171 -10.13 14.84 -4.67
C PHE A 171 -10.23 16.27 -4.11
N ASP A 172 -11.05 17.12 -4.71
CA ASP A 172 -11.17 18.54 -4.35
C ASP A 172 -11.71 18.73 -2.93
N ARG A 173 -12.62 17.85 -2.48
CA ARG A 173 -13.21 17.86 -1.14
C ARG A 173 -12.53 16.96 -0.13
N VAL A 174 -11.57 16.12 -0.55
CA VAL A 174 -10.91 15.17 0.33
C VAL A 174 -10.11 15.90 1.41
N ARG A 175 -10.49 15.68 2.66
CA ARG A 175 -9.86 16.23 3.86
C ARG A 175 -8.75 15.36 4.40
N VAL A 176 -8.87 14.04 4.20
CA VAL A 176 -7.90 13.00 4.59
C VAL A 176 -8.09 11.80 3.64
N ALA A 177 -6.99 11.28 3.12
CA ALA A 177 -6.96 10.02 2.37
C ALA A 177 -6.09 8.99 3.08
N TYR A 178 -6.53 7.72 3.13
CA TYR A 178 -5.79 6.66 3.82
C TYR A 178 -5.20 5.63 2.85
N SER A 179 -3.93 5.29 3.05
CA SER A 179 -3.30 4.11 2.48
C SER A 179 -3.06 3.06 3.57
N GLY A 180 -3.42 1.81 3.31
CA GLY A 180 -3.26 0.71 4.26
C GLY A 180 -3.28 -0.67 3.59
N ALA A 181 -3.31 -1.72 4.42
CA ALA A 181 -3.27 -3.14 4.04
C ALA A 181 -1.99 -3.65 3.35
N ALA A 182 -1.21 -2.76 2.73
CA ALA A 182 0.13 -3.03 2.22
C ALA A 182 1.00 -1.76 2.30
N PRO A 183 2.34 -1.90 2.30
CA PRO A 183 3.21 -0.73 2.32
C PRO A 183 3.12 0.01 0.97
N ILE A 184 3.13 1.34 1.05
CA ILE A 184 3.07 2.24 -0.11
C ILE A 184 4.44 2.86 -0.36
N SER A 185 4.78 3.12 -1.62
CA SER A 185 6.03 3.79 -1.94
C SER A 185 6.08 5.21 -1.35
N PRO A 186 7.21 5.61 -0.73
CA PRO A 186 7.45 6.99 -0.28
C PRO A 186 7.18 8.05 -1.34
N ASP A 187 7.44 7.74 -2.61
CA ASP A 187 7.29 8.70 -3.70
C ASP A 187 5.83 8.90 -4.10
N VAL A 188 4.98 7.88 -3.96
CA VAL A 188 3.52 8.01 -4.11
C VAL A 188 2.96 8.93 -3.02
N LEU A 189 3.36 8.71 -1.76
CA LEU A 189 2.95 9.56 -0.64
C LEU A 189 3.37 11.01 -0.83
N LYS A 190 4.65 11.24 -1.19
CA LYS A 190 5.17 12.59 -1.48
C LYS A 190 4.40 13.23 -2.63
N PHE A 191 4.15 12.49 -3.72
CA PHE A 191 3.43 12.98 -4.88
C PHE A 191 2.02 13.46 -4.53
N PHE A 192 1.22 12.65 -3.82
CA PHE A 192 -0.13 13.05 -3.45
C PHE A 192 -0.15 14.23 -2.47
N ASN A 193 0.75 14.23 -1.49
CA ASN A 193 0.90 15.38 -0.58
C ASN A 193 1.40 16.64 -1.31
N ALA A 194 2.24 16.50 -2.34
CA ALA A 194 2.71 17.60 -3.17
C ALA A 194 1.57 18.25 -3.98
N ILE A 195 0.64 17.47 -4.53
CA ILE A 195 -0.54 18.00 -5.22
C ILE A 195 -1.67 18.43 -4.27
N GLY A 196 -1.43 18.38 -2.95
CA GLY A 196 -2.37 18.87 -1.94
C GLY A 196 -3.51 17.89 -1.61
N LEU A 197 -3.29 16.58 -1.82
CA LEU A 197 -4.10 15.51 -1.25
C LEU A 197 -3.40 15.00 0.04
N PRO A 198 -4.01 15.14 1.22
CA PRO A 198 -3.42 14.67 2.48
C PRO A 198 -3.54 13.14 2.60
N LEU A 199 -2.73 12.43 1.82
CA LEU A 199 -2.60 10.98 1.85
C LEU A 199 -1.70 10.58 3.03
N ILE A 200 -2.24 9.77 3.91
CA ILE A 200 -1.59 9.28 5.13
C ILE A 200 -1.60 7.76 5.19
N GLU A 201 -0.68 7.19 5.95
CA GLU A 201 -0.54 5.75 6.13
C GLU A 201 -1.19 5.26 7.43
N GLY A 202 -1.72 4.05 7.39
CA GLY A 202 -2.11 3.29 8.57
C GLY A 202 -1.64 1.83 8.48
N TYR A 203 -1.24 1.28 9.62
CA TYR A 203 -0.86 -0.12 9.77
C TYR A 203 -1.87 -0.84 10.65
N GLY A 204 -2.13 -2.09 10.31
CA GLY A 204 -3.18 -2.86 10.92
C GLY A 204 -3.32 -4.26 10.34
N GLN A 205 -4.01 -5.12 11.08
CA GLN A 205 -4.33 -6.49 10.68
C GLN A 205 -5.70 -6.89 11.23
N THR A 206 -6.29 -7.95 10.67
CA THR A 206 -7.62 -8.42 11.07
C THR A 206 -7.66 -8.82 12.55
N GLU A 207 -6.59 -9.42 13.06
CA GLU A 207 -6.42 -9.85 14.45
C GLU A 207 -6.42 -8.66 15.43
N GLY A 208 -6.14 -7.44 14.94
CA GLY A 208 -6.25 -6.18 15.68
C GLY A 208 -7.53 -5.39 15.37
N THR A 209 -8.51 -6.00 14.68
CA THR A 209 -9.76 -5.36 14.23
C THR A 209 -9.53 -4.19 13.26
N GLY A 210 -8.49 -4.28 12.43
CA GLY A 210 -8.14 -3.22 11.49
C GLY A 210 -6.93 -2.46 11.97
N VAL A 211 -7.06 -1.19 12.31
CA VAL A 211 -5.93 -0.27 12.47
C VAL A 211 -5.29 -0.36 13.86
N THR A 212 -3.97 -0.53 13.89
CA THR A 212 -3.14 -0.45 15.11
C THR A 212 -2.53 0.94 15.24
N THR A 213 -1.93 1.44 14.15
CA THR A 213 -1.30 2.76 14.10
C THR A 213 -1.78 3.55 12.88
N VAL A 214 -1.88 4.86 13.01
CA VAL A 214 -2.24 5.74 11.89
C VAL A 214 -1.52 7.06 11.99
N SER A 215 -1.09 7.59 10.85
CA SER A 215 -0.57 8.95 10.79
C SER A 215 -1.72 9.93 11.04
N ARG A 216 -1.46 10.97 11.82
CA ARG A 216 -2.48 12.00 12.08
C ARG A 216 -2.42 13.07 10.99
N LYS A 217 -3.55 13.70 10.68
CA LYS A 217 -3.59 14.80 9.72
C LYS A 217 -2.59 15.89 10.12
N GLY A 218 -1.65 16.20 9.22
CA GLY A 218 -0.60 17.19 9.47
C GLY A 218 0.60 16.68 10.28
N ARG A 219 0.56 15.44 10.77
CA ARG A 219 1.66 14.78 11.50
C ARG A 219 1.96 13.41 10.86
N LEU A 220 2.62 13.48 9.70
CA LEU A 220 3.03 12.34 8.88
C LEU A 220 4.57 12.35 8.77
N LYS A 221 5.21 11.20 8.96
CA LYS A 221 6.63 10.98 8.65
C LYS A 221 6.73 9.97 7.51
N ILE A 222 7.46 10.29 6.46
CA ILE A 222 7.65 9.38 5.32
C ILE A 222 8.38 8.10 5.79
N GLY A 223 7.84 6.95 5.39
CA GLY A 223 8.37 5.64 5.76
C GLY A 223 7.96 5.19 7.16
N LYS A 224 6.98 5.85 7.79
CA LYS A 224 6.40 5.47 9.07
C LYS A 224 4.88 5.38 8.93
N VAL A 225 4.27 4.38 9.58
CA VAL A 225 2.83 4.08 9.54
C VAL A 225 2.04 4.74 10.67
N GLY A 226 2.59 5.83 11.21
CA GLY A 226 1.95 6.66 12.23
C GLY A 226 2.14 6.16 13.66
N GLN A 227 1.32 6.71 14.56
CA GLN A 227 1.37 6.43 16.00
C GLN A 227 0.24 5.48 16.39
N PRO A 228 0.38 4.73 17.50
CA PRO A 228 -0.72 3.93 18.04
C PRO A 228 -2.02 4.72 18.20
N LEU A 229 -3.13 4.06 17.88
CA LEU A 229 -4.45 4.61 18.17
C LEU A 229 -4.63 4.84 19.69
N PRO A 230 -5.45 5.82 20.10
CA PRO A 230 -5.82 5.96 21.51
C PRO A 230 -6.35 4.63 22.08
N GLY A 231 -5.83 4.19 23.23
CA GLY A 231 -6.19 2.91 23.84
C GLY A 231 -5.49 1.68 23.27
N VAL A 232 -4.55 1.85 22.32
CA VAL A 232 -3.70 0.77 21.80
C VAL A 232 -2.27 0.94 22.33
N GLU A 233 -1.75 -0.11 22.94
CA GLU A 233 -0.36 -0.23 23.35
C GLU A 233 0.43 -1.00 22.28
N VAL A 234 1.60 -0.49 21.92
CA VAL A 234 2.54 -1.14 21.01
C VAL A 234 3.90 -1.25 21.68
N LYS A 235 4.49 -2.44 21.64
CA LYS A 235 5.87 -2.70 22.08
C LYS A 235 6.62 -3.49 21.03
N ILE A 236 7.95 -3.37 21.01
CA ILE A 236 8.82 -4.14 20.12
C ILE A 236 9.49 -5.24 20.95
N ALA A 237 9.36 -6.49 20.53
CA ALA A 237 9.98 -7.65 21.16
C ALA A 237 11.51 -7.66 20.93
N PRO A 238 12.29 -8.45 21.69
CA PRO A 238 13.75 -8.53 21.51
C PRO A 238 14.20 -8.96 20.11
N ASP A 239 13.37 -9.70 19.38
CA ASP A 239 13.60 -10.14 18.00
C ASP A 239 13.03 -9.17 16.95
N GLY A 240 12.55 -8.00 17.37
CA GLY A 240 12.00 -6.95 16.53
C GLY A 240 10.50 -7.11 16.20
N GLU A 241 9.84 -8.17 16.67
CA GLU A 241 8.40 -8.36 16.43
C GLU A 241 7.55 -7.26 17.08
N ILE A 242 6.56 -6.76 16.34
CA ILE A 242 5.61 -5.77 16.84
C ILE A 242 4.55 -6.51 17.66
N LEU A 243 4.40 -6.12 18.93
CA LEU A 243 3.41 -6.69 19.83
C LEU A 243 2.37 -5.62 20.14
N VAL A 244 1.09 -6.00 20.04
CA VAL A 244 -0.05 -5.09 20.17
C VAL A 244 -0.94 -5.54 21.31
N LYS A 245 -1.40 -4.60 22.14
CA LYS A 245 -2.39 -4.87 23.18
C LYS A 245 -3.43 -3.75 23.19
N GLY A 246 -4.69 -4.12 23.38
CA GLY A 246 -5.79 -3.16 23.48
C GLY A 246 -7.15 -3.77 23.17
N PRO A 247 -8.24 -3.01 23.31
CA PRO A 247 -9.60 -3.52 23.11
C PRO A 247 -9.92 -3.90 21.67
N GLY A 248 -9.08 -3.55 20.70
CA GLY A 248 -9.21 -3.99 19.31
C GLY A 248 -8.64 -5.39 19.03
N VAL A 249 -7.90 -6.00 19.97
CA VAL A 249 -7.36 -7.35 19.78
C VAL A 249 -8.50 -8.37 19.79
N PHE A 250 -8.52 -9.24 18.78
CA PHE A 250 -9.53 -10.27 18.59
C PHE A 250 -9.63 -11.26 19.78
N LYS A 251 -10.73 -12.02 19.83
CA LYS A 251 -10.91 -13.09 20.82
C LYS A 251 -10.04 -14.33 20.55
N GLY A 252 -9.57 -14.47 19.31
CA GLY A 252 -8.84 -15.64 18.81
C GLY A 252 -9.38 -16.11 17.47
N TYR A 253 -8.95 -17.29 17.03
CA TYR A 253 -9.41 -17.93 15.81
C TYR A 253 -10.53 -18.94 16.08
N PHE A 254 -11.56 -18.91 15.26
CA PHE A 254 -12.72 -19.78 15.34
C PHE A 254 -12.32 -21.25 15.20
N LYS A 255 -12.64 -22.06 16.22
CA LYS A 255 -12.33 -23.50 16.31
C LYS A 255 -10.84 -23.82 16.09
N ASN A 256 -9.94 -22.90 16.41
CA ASN A 256 -8.50 -23.10 16.27
C ASN A 256 -7.73 -22.58 17.50
N PRO A 257 -7.79 -23.30 18.63
CA PRO A 257 -7.14 -22.87 19.88
C PRO A 257 -5.61 -22.83 19.75
N GLU A 258 -5.00 -23.73 18.98
CA GLU A 258 -3.54 -23.77 18.77
C GLU A 258 -3.03 -22.49 18.11
N ALA A 259 -3.62 -22.10 16.97
CA ALA A 259 -3.28 -20.84 16.31
C ALA A 259 -3.59 -19.62 17.19
N THR A 260 -4.63 -19.71 18.02
CA THR A 260 -4.99 -18.63 18.96
C THR A 260 -3.89 -18.42 19.99
N THR A 261 -3.43 -19.49 20.66
CA THR A 261 -2.36 -19.41 21.67
C THR A 261 -1.00 -19.04 21.07
N GLU A 262 -0.75 -19.40 19.80
CA GLU A 262 0.46 -18.96 19.09
C GLU A 262 0.46 -17.44 18.84
N THR A 263 -0.72 -16.88 18.55
CA THR A 263 -0.89 -15.48 18.10
C THR A 263 -1.21 -14.52 19.25
N LEU A 264 -1.89 -14.99 20.30
CA LEU A 264 -2.29 -14.22 21.47
C LEU A 264 -1.64 -14.80 22.72
N LYS A 265 -0.69 -14.05 23.31
CA LYS A 265 0.05 -14.47 24.51
C LYS A 265 -0.04 -13.38 25.57
N ASP A 266 -0.56 -13.72 26.75
CA ASP A 266 -0.70 -12.77 27.88
C ASP A 266 -1.44 -11.46 27.50
N GLY A 267 -2.43 -11.57 26.61
CA GLY A 267 -3.20 -10.44 26.08
C GLY A 267 -2.47 -9.60 25.03
N TRP A 268 -1.26 -9.98 24.63
CA TRP A 268 -0.51 -9.38 23.53
C TRP A 268 -0.73 -10.16 22.23
N LEU A 269 -1.16 -9.47 21.20
CA LEU A 269 -1.15 -9.93 19.82
C LEU A 269 0.29 -9.92 19.30
N HIS A 270 0.80 -11.10 18.98
CA HIS A 270 2.03 -11.29 18.21
C HIS A 270 1.71 -11.08 16.73
N SER A 271 2.08 -9.91 16.20
CA SER A 271 1.67 -9.48 14.86
C SER A 271 2.27 -10.32 13.72
N GLY A 272 3.39 -11.01 13.95
CA GLY A 272 4.20 -11.59 12.90
C GLY A 272 4.92 -10.57 11.99
N ASP A 273 4.83 -9.27 12.29
CA ASP A 273 5.49 -8.18 11.58
C ASP A 273 6.63 -7.61 12.42
N VAL A 274 7.71 -7.17 11.77
CA VAL A 274 8.92 -6.62 12.41
C VAL A 274 8.96 -5.12 12.20
N GLY A 275 9.32 -4.37 13.24
CA GLY A 275 9.34 -2.91 13.18
C GLY A 275 10.13 -2.23 14.28
N GLU A 276 10.13 -0.90 14.22
CA GLU A 276 10.77 -0.03 15.21
C GLU A 276 9.85 1.15 15.54
N LEU A 277 9.82 1.55 16.80
CA LEU A 277 9.22 2.81 17.23
C LEU A 277 10.33 3.86 17.32
N ASP A 278 10.10 5.05 16.75
CA ASP A 278 10.99 6.19 16.99
C ASP A 278 10.65 6.92 18.30
N GLU A 279 11.47 7.90 18.67
CA GLU A 279 11.33 8.69 19.90
C GLU A 279 9.99 9.45 19.99
N ASP A 280 9.35 9.73 18.85
CA ASP A 280 8.04 10.37 18.77
C ASP A 280 6.89 9.34 18.80
N GLY A 281 7.18 8.05 18.93
CA GLY A 281 6.20 6.97 18.92
C GLY A 281 5.66 6.64 17.52
N PHE A 282 6.34 7.02 16.44
CA PHE A 282 5.99 6.60 15.09
C PHE A 282 6.55 5.20 14.80
N LEU A 283 5.65 4.32 14.39
CA LEU A 283 5.99 2.96 14.00
C LEU A 283 6.52 2.93 12.56
N LYS A 284 7.64 2.24 12.36
CA LYS A 284 8.14 1.80 11.05
C LYS A 284 7.91 0.31 10.93
N ILE A 285 7.33 -0.12 9.82
CA ILE A 285 7.30 -1.53 9.45
C ILE A 285 8.55 -1.83 8.62
N THR A 286 9.26 -2.89 8.98
CA THR A 286 10.41 -3.37 8.21
C THR A 286 9.95 -4.41 7.22
N ASP A 287 9.38 -5.53 7.68
CA ASP A 287 8.71 -6.55 6.85
C ASP A 287 7.95 -7.55 7.74
N ARG A 288 7.31 -8.55 7.13
CA ARG A 288 6.84 -9.75 7.81
C ARG A 288 8.01 -10.58 8.28
N LYS A 289 7.99 -11.03 9.53
CA LYS A 289 9.04 -11.89 10.13
C LYS A 289 9.32 -13.15 9.30
N LYS A 290 8.28 -13.72 8.68
CA LYS A 290 8.36 -14.92 7.82
C LYS A 290 8.84 -14.63 6.39
N ASP A 291 8.73 -13.38 5.92
CA ASP A 291 9.06 -13.02 4.54
C ASP A 291 10.44 -12.32 4.41
N LEU A 292 11.11 -12.02 5.54
CA LEU A 292 12.47 -11.50 5.54
C LEU A 292 13.41 -12.46 4.80
N ILE A 293 14.10 -11.94 3.79
CA ILE A 293 15.11 -12.67 3.05
C ILE A 293 16.39 -12.67 3.87
N ILE A 294 16.88 -13.86 4.22
CA ILE A 294 18.20 -14.01 4.83
C ILE A 294 19.15 -14.47 3.73
N THR A 295 19.91 -13.53 3.17
CA THR A 295 20.90 -13.85 2.13
C THR A 295 21.95 -14.86 2.64
N ALA A 296 22.66 -15.52 1.74
CA ALA A 296 23.75 -16.44 2.10
C ALA A 296 24.87 -15.74 2.94
N GLY A 297 24.98 -14.42 2.83
CA GLY A 297 25.88 -13.59 3.65
C GLY A 297 25.32 -13.19 5.02
N GLY A 298 24.17 -13.74 5.44
CA GLY A 298 23.55 -13.48 6.74
C GLY A 298 22.89 -12.10 6.87
N LYS A 299 22.72 -11.35 5.77
CA LYS A 299 22.01 -10.07 5.78
C LYS A 299 20.51 -10.30 5.65
N ASN A 300 19.76 -9.71 6.57
CA ASN A 300 18.29 -9.64 6.55
C ASN A 300 17.86 -8.53 5.63
N ILE A 301 17.03 -8.86 4.64
CA ILE A 301 16.53 -7.91 3.65
C ILE A 301 15.00 -8.00 3.64
N ALA A 302 14.37 -6.83 3.66
CA ALA A 302 12.94 -6.68 3.50
C ALA A 302 12.57 -6.59 2.01
N PRO A 303 12.15 -7.69 1.34
CA PRO A 303 11.82 -7.66 -0.08
C PRO A 303 10.77 -6.61 -0.43
N GLN A 304 9.78 -6.37 0.44
CA GLN A 304 8.68 -5.46 0.14
C GLN A 304 9.16 -4.03 -0.12
N ASN A 305 10.23 -3.59 0.53
CA ASN A 305 10.80 -2.25 0.31
C ASN A 305 11.32 -2.07 -1.12
N ILE A 306 11.87 -3.13 -1.71
CA ILE A 306 12.40 -3.13 -3.07
C ILE A 306 11.24 -3.28 -4.07
N GLU A 307 10.31 -4.20 -3.79
CA GLU A 307 9.13 -4.45 -4.61
C GLU A 307 8.25 -3.20 -4.76
N ASN A 308 8.02 -2.45 -3.68
CA ASN A 308 7.24 -1.22 -3.70
C ASN A 308 7.94 -0.09 -4.47
N GLN A 309 9.28 -0.03 -4.46
CA GLN A 309 10.01 0.93 -5.29
C GLN A 309 9.88 0.60 -6.77
N LEU A 310 9.92 -0.68 -7.16
CA LEU A 310 9.68 -1.10 -8.54
C LEU A 310 8.26 -0.77 -9.01
N LYS A 311 7.25 -1.02 -8.17
CA LYS A 311 5.83 -0.74 -8.47
C LYS A 311 5.50 0.75 -8.58
N PHE A 312 6.41 1.64 -8.17
CA PHE A 312 6.26 3.07 -8.47
C PHE A 312 6.38 3.36 -9.98
N SER A 313 7.05 2.48 -10.72
CA SER A 313 7.11 2.58 -12.18
C SER A 313 5.72 2.35 -12.79
N PRO A 314 5.27 3.18 -13.74
CA PRO A 314 4.02 2.95 -14.44
C PRO A 314 4.03 1.65 -15.27
N TYR A 315 5.21 1.07 -15.53
CA TYR A 315 5.36 -0.13 -16.35
C TYR A 315 5.33 -1.43 -15.54
N VAL A 316 5.34 -1.34 -14.20
CA VAL A 316 5.40 -2.49 -13.30
C VAL A 316 4.05 -2.63 -12.57
N ASN A 317 3.35 -3.74 -12.82
CA ASN A 317 2.13 -4.09 -12.10
C ASN A 317 2.45 -4.74 -10.75
N ASP A 318 3.37 -5.70 -10.74
CA ASP A 318 3.86 -6.33 -9.51
C ASP A 318 5.33 -6.77 -9.65
N ALA A 319 6.00 -6.96 -8.52
CA ALA A 319 7.36 -7.44 -8.45
C ALA A 319 7.54 -8.41 -7.28
N ILE A 320 8.26 -9.50 -7.51
CA ILE A 320 8.58 -10.51 -6.50
C ILE A 320 10.10 -10.60 -6.40
N VAL A 321 10.67 -10.08 -5.32
CA VAL A 321 12.10 -10.12 -5.02
C VAL A 321 12.43 -11.43 -4.33
N ILE A 322 13.47 -12.12 -4.82
CA ILE A 322 13.84 -13.46 -4.40
C ILE A 322 15.32 -13.48 -4.08
N GLY A 323 15.70 -14.04 -2.94
CA GLY A 323 17.10 -14.18 -2.56
C GLY A 323 17.35 -14.90 -1.25
N ASP A 324 16.35 -15.59 -0.68
CA ASP A 324 16.53 -16.31 0.59
C ASP A 324 17.56 -17.42 0.43
N ARG A 325 18.59 -17.36 1.29
CA ARG A 325 19.78 -18.22 1.28
C ARG A 325 20.54 -18.20 -0.05
N ARG A 326 20.42 -17.12 -0.83
CA ARG A 326 21.13 -16.92 -2.11
C ARG A 326 22.19 -15.82 -1.98
N LYS A 327 23.14 -15.81 -2.92
CA LYS A 327 24.29 -14.86 -2.94
C LYS A 327 23.88 -13.41 -3.23
N TYR A 328 22.80 -13.22 -3.99
CA TYR A 328 22.30 -11.92 -4.41
C TYR A 328 20.80 -11.98 -4.67
N LEU A 329 20.15 -10.83 -4.80
CA LEU A 329 18.73 -10.74 -5.08
C LEU A 329 18.45 -10.78 -6.59
N VAL A 330 17.36 -11.43 -6.96
CA VAL A 330 16.76 -11.40 -8.29
C VAL A 330 15.28 -11.01 -8.19
N ALA A 331 14.66 -10.62 -9.29
CA ALA A 331 13.24 -10.24 -9.30
C ALA A 331 12.45 -10.89 -10.42
N LEU A 332 11.23 -11.33 -10.13
CA LEU A 332 10.20 -11.59 -11.15
C LEU A 332 9.32 -10.35 -11.26
N ILE A 333 9.06 -9.88 -12.47
CA ILE A 333 8.32 -8.63 -12.72
C ILE A 333 7.09 -8.92 -13.58
N ALA A 334 5.90 -8.60 -13.07
CA ALA A 334 4.68 -8.56 -13.85
C ALA A 334 4.50 -7.14 -14.40
N ILE A 335 4.40 -6.99 -15.72
CA ILE A 335 4.24 -5.67 -16.35
C ILE A 335 2.79 -5.17 -16.22
N ASP A 336 2.65 -3.85 -16.19
CA ASP A 336 1.37 -3.17 -16.38
C ASP A 336 1.02 -3.18 -17.88
N GLU A 337 0.10 -4.06 -18.25
CA GLU A 337 -0.22 -4.36 -19.65
C GLU A 337 -0.63 -3.11 -20.44
N GLU A 338 -1.53 -2.30 -19.90
CA GLU A 338 -2.04 -1.10 -20.58
C GLU A 338 -0.91 -0.10 -20.83
N ASN A 339 -0.10 0.18 -19.81
CA ASN A 339 0.97 1.17 -19.91
C ASN A 339 2.12 0.70 -20.81
N VAL A 340 2.44 -0.60 -20.79
CA VAL A 340 3.48 -1.16 -21.66
C VAL A 340 2.99 -1.32 -23.10
N ILE A 341 1.71 -1.63 -23.33
CA ILE A 341 1.09 -1.58 -24.67
C ILE A 341 1.19 -0.18 -25.24
N LYS A 342 0.83 0.84 -24.47
CA LYS A 342 0.94 2.23 -24.91
C LYS A 342 2.38 2.59 -25.28
N TYR A 343 3.34 2.25 -24.42
CA TYR A 343 4.77 2.45 -24.72
C TYR A 343 5.18 1.73 -26.02
N ALA A 344 4.74 0.48 -26.22
CA ALA A 344 5.03 -0.29 -27.41
C ALA A 344 4.46 0.36 -28.68
N GLN A 345 3.23 0.88 -28.61
CA GLN A 345 2.60 1.63 -29.70
C GLN A 345 3.36 2.92 -30.03
N ASP A 346 3.70 3.71 -29.00
CA ASP A 346 4.43 4.98 -29.16
C ASP A 346 5.82 4.78 -29.80
N HIS A 347 6.45 3.62 -29.56
CA HIS A 347 7.77 3.27 -30.09
C HIS A 347 7.73 2.32 -31.29
N LYS A 348 6.54 2.03 -31.84
CA LYS A 348 6.32 1.14 -33.00
C LYS A 348 6.89 -0.28 -32.81
N ILE A 349 6.84 -0.79 -31.59
CA ILE A 349 7.27 -2.15 -31.25
C ILE A 349 6.17 -3.13 -31.67
N GLN A 350 6.51 -4.16 -32.44
CA GLN A 350 5.56 -5.18 -32.87
C GLN A 350 5.34 -6.22 -31.76
N PHE A 351 4.07 -6.48 -31.45
CA PHE A 351 3.65 -7.55 -30.53
C PHE A 351 2.27 -8.06 -30.94
N GLY A 352 1.96 -9.33 -30.64
CA GLY A 352 0.65 -9.94 -30.94
C GLY A 352 -0.07 -10.50 -29.71
N THR A 353 0.64 -10.70 -28.61
CA THR A 353 0.15 -11.28 -27.35
C THR A 353 0.92 -10.71 -26.17
N TYR A 354 0.36 -10.81 -24.95
CA TYR A 354 1.07 -10.47 -23.71
C TYR A 354 2.44 -11.16 -23.64
N GLY A 355 2.50 -12.45 -23.96
CA GLY A 355 3.76 -13.20 -24.00
C GLY A 355 4.79 -12.57 -24.94
N SER A 356 4.42 -12.27 -26.19
CA SER A 356 5.34 -11.61 -27.13
C SER A 356 5.78 -10.22 -26.68
N LEU A 357 4.89 -9.44 -26.04
CA LEU A 357 5.20 -8.13 -25.48
C LEU A 357 6.27 -8.23 -24.38
N THR A 358 6.16 -9.21 -23.48
CA THR A 358 7.15 -9.44 -22.42
C THR A 358 8.53 -9.90 -22.93
N GLN A 359 8.58 -10.47 -24.13
CA GLN A 359 9.81 -10.96 -24.74
C GLN A 359 10.54 -9.92 -25.60
N ALA A 360 9.85 -8.85 -26.01
CA ALA A 360 10.40 -7.79 -26.83
C ALA A 360 11.66 -7.16 -26.19
N PRO A 361 12.79 -7.06 -26.91
CA PRO A 361 14.03 -6.49 -26.39
C PRO A 361 13.86 -5.08 -25.81
N GLU A 362 13.03 -4.26 -26.45
CA GLU A 362 12.75 -2.88 -26.06
C GLU A 362 11.98 -2.80 -24.74
N VAL A 363 11.04 -3.74 -24.52
CA VAL A 363 10.30 -3.85 -23.24
C VAL A 363 11.23 -4.34 -22.13
N LYS A 364 12.12 -5.30 -22.42
CA LYS A 364 13.15 -5.72 -21.47
C LYS A 364 14.08 -4.55 -21.10
N GLN A 365 14.50 -3.74 -22.08
CA GLN A 365 15.31 -2.54 -21.83
C GLN A 365 14.54 -1.47 -21.04
N LEU A 366 13.25 -1.29 -21.29
CA LEU A 366 12.40 -0.41 -20.51
C LEU A 366 12.42 -0.80 -19.03
N ILE A 367 12.08 -2.06 -18.73
CA ILE A 367 12.08 -2.56 -17.35
C ILE A 367 13.48 -2.55 -16.73
N GLN A 368 14.53 -2.81 -17.52
CA GLN A 368 15.92 -2.70 -17.05
C GLN A 368 16.26 -1.27 -16.59
N LYS A 369 15.78 -0.23 -17.28
CA LYS A 369 15.98 1.17 -16.86
C LYS A 369 15.30 1.44 -15.52
N GLU A 370 14.09 0.93 -15.31
CA GLU A 370 13.35 1.07 -14.05
C GLU A 370 14.07 0.34 -12.90
N VAL A 371 14.51 -0.90 -13.11
CA VAL A 371 15.30 -1.67 -12.12
C VAL A 371 16.62 -0.95 -11.80
N ASN A 372 17.31 -0.42 -12.81
CA ASN A 372 18.55 0.34 -12.60
C ASN A 372 18.31 1.61 -11.80
N GLN A 373 17.18 2.28 -12.02
CA GLN A 373 16.81 3.48 -11.28
C GLN A 373 16.54 3.17 -9.81
N VAL A 374 15.84 2.08 -9.51
CA VAL A 374 15.63 1.60 -8.14
C VAL A 374 16.95 1.19 -7.49
N ASN A 375 17.81 0.43 -8.19
CA ASN A 375 19.11 -0.01 -7.66
C ASN A 375 20.05 1.14 -7.24
N LYS A 376 19.91 2.34 -7.82
CA LYS A 376 20.68 3.53 -7.40
C LYS A 376 20.34 4.00 -5.98
N ALA A 377 19.14 3.67 -5.49
CA ALA A 377 18.67 4.04 -4.16
C ALA A 377 18.92 2.95 -3.10
N LEU A 378 19.40 1.76 -3.51
CA LEU A 378 19.55 0.59 -2.66
C LEU A 378 21.01 0.36 -2.25
N ALA A 379 21.23 -0.23 -1.08
CA ALA A 379 22.55 -0.73 -0.70
C ALA A 379 22.98 -1.87 -1.65
N ASN A 380 24.29 -2.09 -1.83
CA ASN A 380 24.79 -3.08 -2.79
C ASN A 380 24.22 -4.50 -2.56
N VAL A 381 24.01 -4.87 -1.29
CA VAL A 381 23.42 -6.17 -0.90
C VAL A 381 21.92 -6.27 -1.20
N GLU A 382 21.22 -5.15 -1.33
CA GLU A 382 19.79 -5.04 -1.65
C GLU A 382 19.54 -4.89 -3.15
N GLN A 383 20.58 -4.68 -3.96
CA GLN A 383 20.42 -4.48 -5.40
C GLN A 383 19.98 -5.76 -6.10
N ILE A 384 18.99 -5.62 -6.99
CA ILE A 384 18.55 -6.67 -7.89
C ILE A 384 19.62 -6.85 -8.96
N LYS A 385 20.26 -8.02 -8.99
CA LYS A 385 21.30 -8.32 -9.98
C LYS A 385 20.74 -8.80 -11.31
N LYS A 386 19.61 -9.50 -11.28
CA LYS A 386 18.91 -10.01 -12.47
C LYS A 386 17.41 -9.96 -12.27
N PHE A 387 16.67 -9.81 -13.35
CA PHE A 387 15.22 -9.95 -13.33
C PHE A 387 14.72 -10.74 -14.52
N THR A 388 13.49 -11.23 -14.43
CA THR A 388 12.74 -11.80 -15.55
C THR A 388 11.32 -11.24 -15.55
N ILE A 389 10.81 -10.91 -16.72
CA ILE A 389 9.40 -10.51 -16.90
C ILE A 389 8.55 -11.77 -16.97
N ILE A 390 7.49 -11.83 -16.16
CA ILE A 390 6.56 -12.96 -16.14
C ILE A 390 5.78 -12.96 -17.47
N PRO A 391 5.81 -14.07 -18.25
CA PRO A 391 5.23 -14.11 -19.59
C PRO A 391 3.69 -14.27 -19.60
N LYS A 392 3.07 -14.32 -18.42
CA LYS A 392 1.64 -14.55 -18.21
C LYS A 392 1.10 -13.49 -17.24
N LYS A 393 -0.10 -13.00 -17.51
CA LYS A 393 -0.85 -12.14 -16.59
C LYS A 393 -1.28 -12.92 -15.36
N LEU A 394 -1.18 -12.29 -14.18
CA LEU A 394 -1.53 -12.93 -12.93
C LEU A 394 -3.02 -12.76 -12.63
N TYR A 395 -3.71 -13.85 -12.31
CA TYR A 395 -5.16 -13.86 -12.04
C TYR A 395 -5.50 -14.41 -10.65
N GLU A 396 -6.61 -13.92 -10.08
CA GLU A 396 -7.11 -14.41 -8.78
C GLU A 396 -7.62 -15.85 -8.88
N GLU A 397 -8.32 -16.19 -9.96
CA GLU A 397 -8.90 -17.51 -10.22
C GLU A 397 -7.84 -18.62 -10.26
N ASP A 398 -6.64 -18.30 -10.75
CA ASP A 398 -5.47 -19.19 -10.80
C ASP A 398 -4.78 -19.33 -9.43
N GLY A 399 -5.26 -18.62 -8.41
CA GLY A 399 -4.69 -18.60 -7.07
C GLY A 399 -3.38 -17.83 -6.94
N GLU A 400 -2.91 -17.16 -8.01
CA GLU A 400 -1.63 -16.43 -8.08
C GLU A 400 -1.63 -15.15 -7.24
N VAL A 401 -2.79 -14.49 -7.15
CA VAL A 401 -3.02 -13.28 -6.33
C VAL A 401 -4.20 -13.47 -5.36
N THR A 402 -4.28 -12.65 -4.32
CA THR A 402 -5.43 -12.56 -3.40
C THR A 402 -6.57 -11.73 -4.01
N PRO A 403 -7.79 -11.71 -3.41
CA PRO A 403 -8.85 -10.77 -3.80
C PRO A 403 -8.45 -9.29 -3.72
N THR A 404 -7.44 -8.98 -2.91
CA THR A 404 -6.82 -7.66 -2.79
C THR A 404 -5.66 -7.44 -3.77
N MET A 405 -5.52 -8.31 -4.78
CA MET A 405 -4.48 -8.30 -5.82
C MET A 405 -3.05 -8.43 -5.28
N LYS A 406 -2.86 -9.06 -4.10
CA LYS A 406 -1.54 -9.33 -3.53
C LYS A 406 -1.02 -10.69 -4.01
N VAL A 407 0.20 -10.72 -4.54
CA VAL A 407 0.84 -11.97 -4.97
C VAL A 407 1.10 -12.93 -3.81
N LYS A 408 0.81 -14.23 -4.02
CA LYS A 408 1.16 -15.31 -3.09
C LYS A 408 2.58 -15.82 -3.35
N ARG A 409 3.57 -15.28 -2.64
CA ARG A 409 5.01 -15.56 -2.81
C ARG A 409 5.36 -17.05 -2.88
N LYS A 410 4.83 -17.88 -1.98
CA LYS A 410 5.12 -19.32 -1.95
C LYS A 410 4.70 -20.01 -3.26
N PHE A 411 3.49 -19.72 -3.72
CA PHE A 411 2.97 -20.25 -4.98
C PHE A 411 3.82 -19.80 -6.17
N ILE A 412 4.16 -18.51 -6.26
CA ILE A 412 5.01 -17.99 -7.34
C ILE A 412 6.41 -18.64 -7.33
N ASN A 413 7.02 -18.79 -6.15
CA ASN A 413 8.32 -19.44 -6.04
C ASN A 413 8.30 -20.91 -6.50
N GLU A 414 7.21 -21.62 -6.25
CA GLU A 414 6.99 -23.01 -6.69
C GLU A 414 6.73 -23.06 -8.20
N THR A 415 5.78 -22.28 -8.70
CA THR A 415 5.37 -22.24 -10.11
C THR A 415 6.49 -21.79 -11.05
N TYR A 416 7.28 -20.79 -10.65
CA TYR A 416 8.33 -20.20 -11.49
C TYR A 416 9.75 -20.66 -11.09
N LYS A 417 9.86 -21.76 -10.34
CA LYS A 417 11.13 -22.28 -9.83
C LYS A 417 12.22 -22.37 -10.91
N ASP A 418 11.90 -22.92 -12.08
CA ASP A 418 12.87 -23.10 -13.16
C ASP A 418 13.39 -21.77 -13.73
N ILE A 419 12.52 -20.75 -13.81
CA ILE A 419 12.92 -19.40 -14.24
C ILE A 419 13.85 -18.78 -13.19
N ILE A 420 13.51 -18.95 -11.91
CA ILE A 420 14.30 -18.44 -10.79
C ILE A 420 15.69 -19.08 -10.80
N GLU A 421 15.79 -20.41 -10.94
CA GLU A 421 17.08 -21.09 -10.99
C GLU A 421 17.92 -20.68 -12.21
N LYS A 422 17.30 -20.42 -13.37
CA LYS A 422 18.02 -19.90 -14.55
C LYS A 422 18.69 -18.55 -14.29
N MET A 423 18.06 -17.67 -13.51
CA MET A 423 18.67 -16.39 -13.12
C MET A 423 19.94 -16.61 -12.27
N TYR A 424 19.96 -17.62 -11.39
CA TYR A 424 21.12 -17.92 -10.56
C TYR A 424 22.23 -18.70 -11.28
N ARG A 425 21.88 -19.58 -12.24
CA ARG A 425 22.85 -20.39 -13.00
C ARG A 425 23.71 -19.56 -13.95
N SER A 426 23.13 -18.54 -14.57
CA SER A 426 23.82 -17.65 -15.53
C SER A 426 24.85 -16.70 -14.90
N GLY A 427 25.30 -16.96 -13.66
CA GLY A 427 26.37 -16.23 -12.98
C GLY A 427 27.40 -17.16 -12.34
N ALA A 428 27.43 -18.42 -12.78
CA ALA A 428 28.45 -19.41 -12.44
C ALA A 428 29.48 -19.61 -13.57
N GLU A 429 29.48 -18.71 -14.57
CA GLU A 429 30.52 -18.60 -15.60
C GLU A 429 31.31 -17.30 -15.39
#